data_AF-A0A6S7LUJ0-F1
#
_entry.id   AF-A0A6S7LUJ0-F1
#
_cell.length_a   1.000
_cell.length_b   1.000
_cell.length_c   1.000
_cell.angle_alpha   90.00
_cell.angle_beta   90.00
_cell.angle_gamma   90.00
#
_symmetry.space_group_name_H-M   'P 1'
#
loop_
_entity.id
_entity.type
_entity.pdbx_description
1 polymer ?
#
loop_
_entity_poly.entity_id
_entity_poly.type
_entity_poly.pdbx_seq_one_letter_code
_entity_poly.pdbx_strand_id
1 'polypeptide(L)' 'MVAVPYVQLTLRDVVVRIMECKHSCEINPARLGKDENAVGNLTSLIEFLDEALDSIIHSCDHCPL' A
#
# COMPACT_ATOMS: atom_id res chain seq x y z
N MET A 1 12.49 18.14 -10.27
CA MET A 1 11.94 16.77 -10.37
C MET A 1 10.46 16.89 -10.68
N VAL A 2 10.04 16.62 -11.92
CA VAL A 2 8.69 16.97 -12.39
C VAL A 2 7.61 16.02 -11.86
N ALA A 3 7.97 14.77 -11.54
CA ALA A 3 7.02 13.73 -11.09
C ALA A 3 6.82 13.65 -9.57
N VAL A 4 7.58 14.38 -8.75
CA VAL A 4 7.44 14.30 -7.28
C VAL A 4 6.05 14.70 -6.79
N PRO A 5 5.46 15.83 -7.26
CA PRO A 5 4.11 16.21 -6.84
C PRO A 5 3.05 15.21 -7.28
N TYR A 6 3.22 14.60 -8.47
CA TYR A 6 2.34 13.55 -8.97
C TYR A 6 2.37 12.30 -8.08
N VAL A 7 3.56 11.77 -7.79
CA VAL A 7 3.71 10.59 -6.91
C VAL A 7 3.16 10.86 -5.52
N GLN A 8 3.39 12.07 -4.97
CA GLN A 8 2.82 12.46 -3.70
C GLN A 8 1.29 12.53 -3.74
N LEU A 9 0.70 13.13 -4.77
CA LEU A 9 -0.76 13.17 -4.93
C LEU A 9 -1.35 11.75 -5.02
N THR A 10 -0.74 10.88 -5.82
CA THR A 10 -1.26 9.54 -6.09
C THR A 10 -1.12 8.58 -4.91
N LEU A 11 0.00 8.61 -4.17
CA LEU A 11 0.31 7.55 -3.19
C LEU A 11 0.29 8.01 -1.73
N ARG A 12 0.24 9.31 -1.43
CA ARG A 12 0.38 9.83 -0.06
C ARG A 12 -0.63 9.18 0.89
N ASP A 13 -1.90 9.13 0.50
CA ASP A 13 -2.95 8.68 1.42
C ASP A 13 -2.85 7.18 1.71
N VAL A 14 -2.47 6.37 0.71
CA VAL A 14 -2.17 4.94 0.89
C VAL A 14 -0.97 4.74 1.81
N VAL A 15 0.10 5.53 1.62
CA VAL A 15 1.29 5.46 2.50
C VAL A 15 0.95 5.86 3.93
N VAL A 16 0.18 6.93 4.13
CA VAL A 16 -0.27 7.36 5.47
C VAL A 16 -1.09 6.25 6.12
N ARG A 17 -2.03 5.62 5.40
CA ARG A 17 -2.84 4.51 5.90
C ARG A 17 -1.97 3.31 6.30
N ILE A 18 -0.96 2.96 5.50
CA ILE A 18 0.01 1.90 5.84
C ILE A 18 0.79 2.26 7.11
N MET A 19 1.23 3.50 7.25
CA MET A 19 1.97 3.97 8.43
C MET A 19 1.12 3.97 9.72
N GLU A 20 -0.18 4.24 9.60
CA GLU A 20 -1.12 4.20 10.72
C GLU A 20 -1.61 2.79 11.05
N CYS A 21 -1.51 1.87 10.09
CA CYS A 21 -1.91 0.48 10.27
C CYS A 21 -0.97 -0.24 11.23
N LYS A 22 -1.53 -0.94 12.21
CA LYS A 22 -0.80 -1.78 13.18
C LYS A 22 -0.75 -3.26 12.77
N HIS A 23 -1.29 -3.61 11.61
CA HIS A 23 -1.31 -4.99 11.12
C HIS A 23 -0.06 -5.31 10.32
N SER A 24 0.47 -6.51 10.54
CA SER A 24 1.58 -7.05 9.76
C SER A 24 1.10 -7.43 8.36
N CYS A 25 1.98 -7.30 7.37
CA CYS A 25 1.79 -7.84 6.02
C CYS A 25 2.79 -8.98 5.75
N GLU A 26 3.42 -9.54 6.79
CA GLU A 26 4.35 -10.66 6.64
C GLU A 26 3.61 -11.95 6.30
N ILE A 27 3.95 -12.53 5.16
CA ILE A 27 3.35 -13.76 4.64
C ILE A 27 4.33 -14.93 4.70
N ASN A 28 5.62 -14.68 4.94
CA ASN A 28 6.63 -15.72 5.01
C ASN A 28 6.50 -16.48 6.34
N PRO A 29 6.17 -17.79 6.31
CA PRO A 29 6.02 -18.60 7.53
C PRO A 29 7.25 -18.62 8.43
N ALA A 30 8.45 -18.43 7.86
CA ALA A 30 9.70 -18.40 8.64
C ALA A 30 9.91 -17.09 9.41
N ARG A 31 9.17 -16.03 9.08
CA ARG A 31 9.28 -14.69 9.69
C ARG A 31 8.04 -14.27 10.48
N LEU A 32 6.95 -15.04 10.36
CA LEU A 32 5.72 -14.83 11.10
C LEU A 32 5.95 -15.00 12.60
N GLY A 33 5.42 -14.06 13.39
CA GLY A 33 5.37 -14.17 14.84
C GLY A 33 4.52 -15.36 15.29
N LYS A 34 4.75 -15.83 16.52
CA LYS A 34 4.05 -17.01 17.09
C LYS A 34 2.52 -16.90 17.09
N ASP A 35 2.00 -15.67 17.11
CA ASP A 35 0.56 -15.38 17.17
C ASP A 35 0.04 -14.68 15.90
N GLU A 36 0.88 -14.54 14.88
CA GLU A 36 0.50 -13.86 13.64
C GLU A 36 -0.18 -14.83 12.66
N ASN A 37 -1.21 -14.34 11.98
CA ASN A 37 -1.95 -15.12 10.99
C ASN A 37 -1.55 -14.69 9.58
N ALA A 38 -0.87 -15.58 8.85
CA ALA A 38 -0.47 -15.39 7.46
C ALA A 38 -1.65 -14.99 6.55
N VAL A 39 -2.84 -15.57 6.78
CA VAL A 39 -4.04 -15.28 5.98
C VAL A 39 -4.54 -13.86 6.25
N GLY A 40 -4.58 -13.42 7.50
CA GLY A 40 -4.98 -12.05 7.86
C GLY A 40 -3.99 -11.00 7.35
N ASN A 41 -2.70 -11.32 7.41
CA ASN A 41 -1.63 -10.47 6.86
C ASN A 41 -1.73 -10.37 5.33
N LEU A 42 -2.05 -11.48 4.66
CA LEU A 42 -2.27 -11.50 3.21
C LEU A 42 -3.51 -10.66 2.82
N THR A 43 -4.62 -10.79 3.54
CA THR A 43 -5.81 -9.95 3.30
C THR A 43 -5.48 -8.47 3.42
N SER A 44 -4.80 -8.07 4.50
CA SER A 44 -4.39 -6.68 4.71
C SER A 44 -3.46 -6.18 3.59
N LEU A 45 -2.52 -7.02 3.15
CA LEU A 45 -1.62 -6.68 2.04
C LEU A 45 -2.37 -6.47 0.73
N ILE A 46 -3.32 -7.34 0.39
CA ILE A 46 -4.12 -7.23 -0.83
C ILE A 46 -4.96 -5.95 -0.80
N GLU A 47 -5.58 -5.61 0.33
CA GLU A 47 -6.36 -4.37 0.46
C GLU A 47 -5.51 -3.11 0.18
N PHE A 48 -4.27 -3.05 0.69
CA PHE A 48 -3.37 -1.93 0.39
C PHE A 48 -2.94 -1.88 -1.07
N LEU A 49 -2.70 -3.05 -1.69
CA LEU A 49 -2.31 -3.12 -3.09
C LEU A 49 -3.44 -2.70 -4.02
N ASP A 50 -4.67 -3.12 -3.73
CA ASP A 50 -5.86 -2.73 -4.50
C ASP A 50 -6.08 -1.22 -4.41
N GLU A 51 -5.99 -0.62 -3.21
CA GLU A 51 -6.13 0.83 -3.03
C GLU A 51 -5.01 1.61 -3.74
N ALA A 52 -3.77 1.13 -3.66
CA ALA A 52 -2.64 1.73 -4.37
C ALA A 52 -2.83 1.69 -5.88
N LEU A 53 -3.24 0.53 -6.40
CA LEU A 53 -3.45 0.32 -7.82
C LEU A 53 -4.60 1.18 -8.34
N ASP A 54 -5.71 1.24 -7.60
CA ASP A 54 -6.87 2.07 -7.95
C ASP A 54 -6.48 3.55 -8.02
N SER A 55 -5.74 4.06 -7.04
CA SER A 55 -5.25 5.44 -7.04
C SER A 55 -4.32 5.72 -8.23
N ILE A 56 -3.40 4.78 -8.56
CA ILE A 56 -2.51 4.92 -9.71
C ILE A 56 -3.31 5.01 -11.01
N ILE A 57 -4.24 4.08 -11.23
CA ILE A 57 -5.05 4.00 -12.46
C ILE A 57 -5.87 5.28 -12.63
N HIS A 58 -6.49 5.80 -11.57
CA HIS A 58 -7.31 7.00 -11.61
C HIS A 58 -6.50 8.31 -11.64
N SER A 59 -5.18 8.26 -11.42
CA SER A 59 -4.33 9.45 -11.42
C SER A 59 -3.77 9.83 -12.80
N CYS A 60 -4.07 9.08 -13.87
CA CYS A 60 -3.50 9.29 -15.22
C CYS A 60 -3.55 10.76 -15.71
N ASP A 61 -4.65 11.47 -15.45
CA ASP A 61 -4.83 12.88 -15.86
C ASP A 61 -3.88 13.86 -15.15
N HIS A 62 -3.28 13.44 -14.03
CA HIS A 62 -2.32 14.22 -13.25
C HIS A 62 -0.86 13.86 -13.58
N CYS A 63 -0.64 12.88 -14.47
CA CYS A 63 0.68 12.46 -14.87
C CYS A 63 1.36 13.58 -15.70
N PRO A 64 2.57 14.05 -15.32
CA PRO A 64 3.25 15.09 -16.06
C PRO A 64 3.63 14.63 -17.48
N LEU A 65 3.52 15.55 -18.44
CA LEU A 65 3.90 15.35 -19.85
C LEU A 65 5.40 15.09 -20.05
#